data_AF-A0A7C6PW63-F1
#
_entry.id   AF-A0A7C6PW63-F1
#
_cell.length_a   1.000
_cell.length_b   1.000
_cell.length_c   1.000
_cell.angle_alpha   90.00
_cell.angle_beta   90.00
_cell.angle_gamma   90.00
#
_symmetry.space_group_name_H-M   'P 1'
#
loop_
_entity.id
_entity.type
_entity.pdbx_description
1 polymer ?
#
loop_
_entity_poly.entity_id
_entity_poly.type
_entity_poly.pdbx_seq_one_letter_code
_entity_poly.pdbx_strand_id
1 'polypeptide(L)'
;MKLLRVGVKFCGNCNPHLDCPKLLEKLIQKAKDVHFVYWFQASFDVLLILSGCPVDCASRPDFNGPTVVVSGKMVDRVPVPENLLLDHILGAFERLKEG
;
A
#
# COMPACT_ATOMS: atom_id res chain seq x y z
N MET A 1 19.67 -6.22 7.07
CA MET A 1 18.27 -5.81 6.86
C MET A 1 17.72 -6.60 5.69
N LYS A 2 16.55 -7.25 5.86
CA LYS A 2 15.87 -7.95 4.77
C LYS A 2 15.22 -6.91 3.86
N LEU A 3 15.44 -7.00 2.56
CA LEU A 3 14.73 -6.18 1.57
C LEU A 3 13.27 -6.67 1.51
N LEU A 4 12.30 -5.82 1.86
CA LEU A 4 10.89 -6.19 1.86
C LEU A 4 10.31 -6.04 0.45
N ARG A 5 9.69 -7.09 -0.11
CA ARG A 5 9.02 -7.00 -1.41
C ARG A 5 7.54 -6.71 -1.20
N VAL A 6 7.07 -5.59 -1.74
CA VAL A 6 5.67 -5.16 -1.62
C VAL A 6 4.98 -5.26 -2.99
N GLY A 7 4.00 -6.15 -3.08
CA GLY A 7 3.11 -6.24 -4.23
C GLY A 7 2.09 -5.10 -4.19
N VAL A 8 2.01 -4.31 -5.25
CA VAL A 8 1.09 -3.16 -5.31
C VAL A 8 -0.09 -3.49 -6.20
N LYS A 9 -1.29 -3.28 -5.67
CA LYS A 9 -2.56 -3.38 -6.40
C LYS A 9 -3.34 -2.09 -6.28
N PHE A 10 -3.74 -1.54 -7.42
CA PHE A 10 -4.63 -0.38 -7.50
C PHE A 10 -6.08 -0.79 -7.69
N CYS A 11 -7.01 0.08 -7.27
CA CYS A 11 -8.40 0.01 -7.70
C CYS A 11 -8.59 0.59 -9.11
N GLY A 12 -9.82 0.51 -9.64
CA GLY A 12 -10.18 1.07 -10.95
C GLY A 12 -10.23 2.60 -11.02
N ASN A 13 -9.92 3.30 -9.92
CA ASN A 13 -9.79 4.76 -9.85
C ASN A 13 -11.01 5.55 -10.37
N CYS A 14 -12.24 5.06 -10.12
CA CYS A 14 -13.46 5.63 -10.68
C CYS A 14 -13.89 6.97 -10.06
N ASN A 15 -13.52 7.26 -8.81
CA ASN A 15 -13.79 8.53 -8.11
C ASN A 15 -12.73 8.81 -7.03
N PRO A 16 -11.48 9.16 -7.40
CA PRO A 16 -10.40 9.28 -6.43
C PRO A 16 -10.54 10.51 -5.54
N HIS A 17 -10.45 10.28 -4.23
CA HIS A 17 -10.20 11.30 -3.21
C HIS A 17 -8.69 11.41 -2.89
N LEU A 18 -7.89 10.48 -3.42
CA LEU A 18 -6.45 10.36 -3.21
C LEU A 18 -5.78 9.99 -4.54
N ASP A 19 -4.68 10.68 -4.85
CA ASP A 19 -3.80 10.36 -5.98
C ASP A 19 -2.88 9.18 -5.61
N CYS A 20 -3.36 7.95 -5.86
CA CYS A 20 -2.64 6.72 -5.53
C CYS A 20 -1.31 6.56 -6.29
N PRO A 21 -1.20 6.86 -7.60
CA PRO A 21 0.08 6.85 -8.30
C PRO A 21 1.12 7.76 -7.64
N LYS A 22 0.75 9.00 -7.33
CA LYS A 22 1.64 9.96 -6.66
C LYS A 22 2.01 9.52 -5.25
N LEU A 23 1.10 8.87 -4.53
CA LEU A 23 1.41 8.27 -3.23
C LEU A 23 2.45 7.14 -3.38
N LEU A 24 2.30 6.25 -4.37
CA LEU A 24 3.26 5.20 -4.64
C LEU A 24 4.65 5.76 -4.99
N GLU A 25 4.72 6.79 -5.83
CA GLU A 25 5.99 7.47 -6.15
C GLU A 25 6.71 7.98 -4.91
N LYS A 26 5.98 8.62 -3.98
CA LYS A 26 6.52 9.09 -2.71
C LYS A 26 7.00 7.93 -1.82
N LEU A 27 6.28 6.81 -1.80
CA LEU A 27 6.67 5.60 -1.07
C LEU A 27 7.98 5.03 -1.63
N ILE A 28 8.11 4.89 -2.95
CA ILE A 28 9.34 4.44 -3.63
C ILE A 28 10.51 5.39 -3.33
N GLN A 29 10.25 6.70 -3.29
CA GLN A 29 11.29 7.68 -2.98
C GLN A 29 11.79 7.57 -1.54
N LYS A 30 10.90 7.40 -0.55
CA LYS A 30 11.23 7.34 0.88
C LYS A 30 11.73 5.97 1.36
N ALA A 31 11.14 4.87 0.90
CA ALA A 31 11.42 3.52 1.40
C ALA A 31 12.53 2.84 0.59
N LYS A 32 13.80 3.12 0.93
CA LYS A 32 14.97 2.59 0.18
C LYS A 32 15.21 1.10 0.36
N ASP A 33 14.64 0.51 1.39
CA ASP A 33 14.73 -0.90 1.75
C ASP A 33 13.42 -1.67 1.48
N VAL A 34 12.53 -1.07 0.69
CA VAL A 34 11.33 -1.71 0.18
C VAL A 34 11.41 -1.74 -1.34
N HIS A 35 11.17 -2.92 -1.91
CA HIS A 35 11.11 -3.13 -3.34
C HIS A 35 9.66 -3.33 -3.78
N PHE A 36 9.11 -2.35 -4.48
CA PHE A 36 7.73 -2.39 -4.96
C PHE A 36 7.64 -3.13 -6.31
N VAL A 37 6.70 -4.07 -6.41
CA VAL A 37 6.39 -4.82 -7.64
C VAL A 37 4.91 -4.76 -7.93
N TYR A 38 4.49 -4.98 -9.17
CA TYR A 38 3.08 -5.23 -9.45
C TYR A 38 2.68 -6.60 -8.92
N TRP A 39 1.54 -6.67 -8.23
CA TRP A 39 1.06 -7.89 -7.56
C TRP A 39 0.92 -9.12 -8.48
N PHE A 40 0.78 -8.93 -9.79
CA PHE A 40 0.61 -10.02 -10.75
C PHE A 40 1.89 -10.39 -11.52
N GLN A 41 3.00 -9.68 -11.29
CA GLN A 41 4.23 -9.86 -12.07
C GLN A 41 5.34 -10.60 -11.31
N ALA A 42 5.30 -10.59 -9.98
CA ALA A 42 6.36 -11.15 -9.15
C ALA A 42 5.84 -11.59 -7.79
N SER A 43 6.59 -12.46 -7.11
CA SER A 43 6.38 -12.81 -5.71
C SER A 43 6.67 -11.61 -4.80
N PHE A 44 5.89 -11.47 -3.72
CA PHE A 44 6.03 -10.41 -2.71
C PHE A 44 5.74 -10.95 -1.31
N ASP A 45 6.29 -10.28 -0.28
CA ASP A 45 6.08 -10.61 1.13
C ASP A 45 4.81 -9.95 1.69
N VAL A 46 4.46 -8.75 1.18
CA VAL A 46 3.33 -7.93 1.66
C VAL A 46 2.52 -7.43 0.46
N LEU A 47 1.20 -7.42 0.58
CA LEU A 47 0.30 -6.83 -0.42
C LEU A 47 -0.14 -5.42 0.02
N LEU A 48 0.24 -4.40 -0.74
CA LEU A 48 -0.28 -3.05 -0.64
C LEU A 48 -1.46 -2.87 -1.60
N ILE A 49 -2.62 -2.51 -1.07
CA ILE A 49 -3.81 -2.18 -1.85
C ILE A 49 -4.06 -0.69 -1.77
N LEU A 50 -4.03 -0.01 -2.92
CA LEU A 50 -4.25 1.42 -3.03
C LEU A 50 -5.59 1.70 -3.71
N SER A 51 -6.56 2.07 -2.89
CA SER A 51 -7.88 2.52 -3.31
C SER A 51 -8.01 4.03 -3.10
N GLY A 52 -8.23 4.76 -4.19
CA GLY A 52 -8.32 6.23 -4.17
C GLY A 52 -9.52 6.76 -3.40
N CYS A 53 -10.54 5.94 -3.12
CA CYS A 53 -11.74 6.33 -2.39
C CYS A 53 -12.03 5.37 -1.22
N PRO A 54 -12.87 5.78 -0.25
CA PRO A 54 -13.22 4.96 0.90
C PRO A 54 -13.98 3.66 0.56
N VAL A 55 -14.59 3.58 -0.63
CA VAL A 55 -15.38 2.40 -1.05
C VAL A 55 -14.49 1.16 -1.25
N ASP A 56 -13.22 1.36 -1.61
CA ASP A 56 -12.25 0.27 -1.72
C ASP A 56 -12.71 -0.91 -2.60
N CYS A 57 -13.20 -0.60 -3.80
CA CYS A 57 -13.70 -1.60 -4.75
C CYS A 57 -12.62 -2.47 -5.39
N ALA A 58 -11.35 -2.34 -4.99
CA ALA A 58 -10.28 -3.19 -5.51
C ALA A 58 -10.56 -4.66 -5.18
N SER A 59 -10.45 -5.55 -6.17
CA SER A 59 -10.51 -6.98 -5.91
C SER A 59 -9.40 -7.40 -4.95
N ARG A 60 -9.59 -8.50 -4.21
CA ARG A 60 -8.53 -9.09 -3.39
C ARG A 60 -7.98 -10.32 -4.09
N PRO A 61 -6.70 -10.35 -4.51
CA PRO A 61 -6.12 -11.57 -5.05
C PRO A 61 -6.01 -12.61 -3.93
N ASP A 62 -5.95 -13.88 -4.30
CA ASP A 62 -5.68 -14.96 -3.36
C ASP A 62 -4.25 -14.80 -2.81
N PHE A 63 -4.14 -14.33 -1.57
CA PHE A 63 -2.88 -14.03 -0.90
C PHE A 63 -3.06 -14.20 0.60
N ASN A 64 -2.30 -15.13 1.18
CA ASN A 64 -2.39 -15.49 2.59
C ASN A 64 -1.40 -14.73 3.49
N GLY A 65 -0.64 -13.79 2.93
CA GLY A 65 0.32 -12.98 3.67
C GLY A 65 -0.26 -11.66 4.20
N PRO A 66 0.57 -10.85 4.87
CA PRO A 66 0.15 -9.57 5.43
C PRO A 66 -0.26 -8.54 4.37
N THR A 67 -1.32 -7.80 4.63
CA THR A 67 -1.83 -6.76 3.75
C THR A 67 -1.77 -5.38 4.40
N VAL A 68 -1.48 -4.35 3.63
CA VAL A 68 -1.69 -2.94 4.00
C VAL A 68 -2.73 -2.36 3.04
N VAL A 69 -3.85 -1.89 3.57
CA VAL A 69 -4.98 -1.42 2.75
C VAL A 69 -5.17 0.08 2.93
N VAL A 70 -5.02 0.83 1.84
CA VAL A 70 -5.30 2.26 1.79
C VAL A 70 -6.62 2.49 1.06
N SER A 71 -7.56 3.18 1.71
CA SER A 71 -8.90 3.46 1.16
C SER A 71 -9.29 4.92 1.41
N GLY A 72 -8.96 5.79 0.45
CA GLY A 72 -9.06 7.24 0.62
C GLY A 72 -8.12 7.72 1.74
N LYS A 73 -8.69 8.27 2.82
CA LYS A 73 -7.93 8.76 4.00
C LYS A 73 -7.89 7.74 5.14
N MET A 74 -7.84 6.46 4.80
CA MET A 74 -7.78 5.37 5.77
C MET A 74 -6.62 4.43 5.44
N VAL A 75 -5.93 3.92 6.46
CA VAL A 75 -4.94 2.84 6.38
C VAL A 75 -5.40 1.74 7.32
N ASP A 76 -5.64 0.54 6.82
CA ASP A 76 -6.16 -0.61 7.57
C ASP A 76 -7.41 -0.27 8.40
N ARG A 77 -8.34 0.45 7.78
CA ARG A 77 -9.61 0.96 8.36
C ARG A 77 -9.44 2.02 9.46
N VAL A 78 -8.23 2.48 9.72
CA VAL A 78 -7.97 3.59 10.64
C VAL A 78 -7.96 4.90 9.84
N PRO A 79 -8.76 5.91 10.21
CA PRO A 79 -8.68 7.24 9.61
C PRO A 79 -7.30 7.87 9.85
N VAL A 80 -6.67 8.36 8.79
CA VAL A 80 -5.36 8.98 8.82
C VAL A 80 -5.42 10.32 8.07
N PRO A 81 -4.99 11.43 8.69
CA PRO A 81 -4.83 12.70 7.99
C PRO A 81 -3.97 12.54 6.74
N GLU A 82 -4.33 13.21 5.65
CA GLU A 82 -3.69 13.00 4.34
C GLU A 82 -2.17 13.24 4.37
N ASN A 83 -1.72 14.21 5.16
CA ASN A 83 -0.30 14.53 5.36
C ASN A 83 0.47 13.44 6.13
N LEU A 84 -0.22 12.55 6.83
CA LEU A 84 0.35 11.45 7.61
C LEU A 84 0.20 10.08 6.95
N LEU A 85 -0.55 9.98 5.83
CA LEU A 85 -0.75 8.70 5.11
C LEU A 85 0.56 8.01 4.78
N LEU A 86 1.54 8.79 4.28
CA LEU A 86 2.83 8.26 3.87
C LEU A 86 3.56 7.62 5.04
N ASP A 87 3.65 8.32 6.17
CA ASP A 87 4.40 7.86 7.34
C ASP A 87 3.70 6.67 8.03
N HIS A 88 2.36 6.63 8.02
CA HIS A 88 1.60 5.48 8.50
C HIS A 88 1.83 4.21 7.67
N ILE A 89 1.86 4.32 6.35
CA ILE A 89 2.14 3.19 5.45
C ILE A 89 3.57 2.69 5.65
N LEU A 90 4.54 3.60 5.72
CA LEU A 90 5.94 3.24 5.99
C LEU A 90 6.10 2.53 7.33
N GLY A 91 5.47 3.05 8.39
CA GLY A 91 5.47 2.40 9.70
C GLY A 91 4.83 1.00 9.68
N ALA A 92 3.84 0.76 8.82
CA ALA A 92 3.29 -0.59 8.61
C ALA A 92 4.32 -1.53 7.97
N PHE A 93 5.06 -1.06 6.97
CA PHE A 93 6.13 -1.85 6.36
C PHE A 93 7.25 -2.16 7.34
N GLU A 94 7.66 -1.22 8.21
CA GLU A 94 8.67 -1.49 9.24
C GLU A 94 8.23 -2.60 10.20
N ARG A 95 7.00 -2.54 10.72
CA ARG A 95 6.46 -3.59 11.60
C ARG A 95 6.43 -4.96 10.92
N LEU A 96 6.20 -5.00 9.61
CA LEU A 96 6.13 -6.23 8.83
C LEU A 96 7.50 -6.76 8.39
N LYS A 97 8.59 -5.99 8.55
CA LYS A 97 9.97 -6.47 8.35
C LYS A 97 10.49 -7.25 9.55
N GLU A 98 9.94 -6.98 10.73
CA GLU A 98 10.40 -7.54 12.02
C GLU A 98 9.67 -8.83 12.43
N GLY A 99 8.52 -9.13 11.82
CA GLY A 99 7.75 -10.35 12.03
C GLY A 99 8.10 -11.46 11.05
#